data_AF-A0A9D7TK89-F1
#
_entry.id   AF-A0A9D7TK89-F1
#
_cell.length_a   1.000
_cell.length_b   1.000
_cell.length_c   1.000
_cell.angle_alpha   90.00
_cell.angle_beta   90.00
_cell.angle_gamma   90.00
#
_symmetry.space_group_name_H-M   'P 1'
#
loop_
_entity.id
_entity.type
_entity.pdbx_description
1 polymer ?
#
loop_
_entity_poly.entity_id
_entity_poly.type
_entity_poly.pdbx_seq_one_letter_code
_entity_poly.pdbx_strand_id
1 'polypeptide(L)'
;MTKLYNYLVKDGDAIAVGFSALMFILFAASVYFGAQSGGYDLSSLTDMQDKSNVNIFNLGLYIVMILGAIAVFLMLFGIFWDLIKNFKTGSKTIMGFGAIVVAFVIFYFTSSHDSGGRFDAYWSTDPFNITVGLSKFISAGLYTLMSLTLLSFLLILFFEIRSFFK
;
A
#
# COMPACT_ATOMS: atom_id res chain seq x y z
N MET A 1 30.90 0.07 5.61
CA MET A 1 29.51 0.44 5.26
C MET A 1 29.23 0.44 3.76
N THR A 2 30.21 0.69 2.89
CA THR A 2 30.04 0.72 1.41
C THR A 2 29.63 -0.62 0.79
N LYS A 3 30.11 -1.77 1.29
CA LYS A 3 29.74 -3.09 0.73
C LYS A 3 28.26 -3.46 0.92
N LEU A 4 27.71 -3.20 2.11
CA LEU A 4 26.30 -3.46 2.42
C LEU A 4 25.39 -2.51 1.64
N TYR A 5 25.71 -1.21 1.64
CA TYR A 5 24.97 -0.22 0.85
C TYR A 5 24.95 -0.58 -0.65
N ASN A 6 26.09 -0.96 -1.23
CA ASN A 6 26.15 -1.35 -2.64
C ASN A 6 25.35 -2.63 -2.94
N TYR A 7 25.28 -3.57 -1.99
CA TYR A 7 24.46 -4.76 -2.12
C TYR A 7 22.96 -4.43 -2.09
N LEU A 8 22.52 -3.63 -1.12
CA LEU A 8 21.13 -3.16 -1.02
C LEU A 8 20.69 -2.31 -2.22
N VAL A 9 21.59 -1.54 -2.82
CA VAL A 9 21.30 -0.75 -4.02
C VAL A 9 21.26 -1.61 -5.27
N LYS A 10 22.12 -2.62 -5.37
CA LYS A 10 22.22 -3.50 -6.55
C LYS A 10 21.11 -4.54 -6.61
N ASP A 11 20.82 -5.18 -5.48
CA ASP A 11 19.86 -6.29 -5.38
C ASP A 11 18.59 -5.87 -4.61
N GLY A 12 18.35 -4.56 -4.50
CA GLY A 12 17.26 -3.98 -3.71
C GLY A 12 15.88 -4.51 -4.08
N ASP A 13 15.61 -4.71 -5.36
CA ASP A 13 14.33 -5.25 -5.84
C ASP A 13 14.12 -6.69 -5.36
N ALA A 14 15.15 -7.54 -5.45
CA ALA A 14 15.08 -8.92 -4.97
C ALA A 14 14.89 -8.98 -3.44
N ILE A 15 15.57 -8.10 -2.70
CA ILE A 15 15.41 -7.98 -1.25
C ILE A 15 13.99 -7.52 -0.90
N ALA A 16 13.43 -6.55 -1.62
CA ALA A 16 12.07 -6.07 -1.41
C ALA A 16 11.02 -7.17 -1.66
N VAL A 17 11.19 -7.96 -2.73
CA VAL A 17 10.32 -9.10 -3.02
C VAL A 17 10.46 -10.20 -1.96
N GLY A 18 11.68 -10.53 -1.53
CA GLY A 18 11.89 -11.51 -0.47
C GLY A 18 11.27 -11.07 0.86
N PHE A 19 11.43 -9.79 1.21
CA PHE A 19 10.85 -9.21 2.40
C PHE A 19 9.32 -9.19 2.36
N SER A 20 8.71 -8.84 1.21
CA SER A 20 7.26 -8.84 1.06
C SER A 20 6.67 -10.25 1.15
N ALA A 21 7.33 -11.25 0.55
CA ALA A 21 6.95 -12.66 0.70
C ALA A 21 7.02 -13.14 2.16
N LEU A 22 8.07 -12.74 2.89
CA LEU A 22 8.20 -13.07 4.31
C LEU A 22 7.10 -12.43 5.16
N MET A 23 6.79 -11.14 4.93
CA MET A 23 5.67 -10.46 5.61
C MET A 23 4.32 -11.14 5.32
N PHE A 24 4.10 -11.56 4.07
CA PHE A 24 2.89 -12.30 3.69
C PHE A 24 2.80 -13.64 4.43
N ILE A 25 3.89 -14.40 4.52
CA ILE A 25 3.92 -15.66 5.28
C ILE A 25 3.60 -15.43 6.75
N LEU A 26 4.18 -14.41 7.39
CA LEU A 26 3.90 -14.07 8.78
C LEU A 26 2.43 -13.73 9.00
N PHE A 27 1.84 -12.94 8.09
CA PHE A 27 0.42 -12.63 8.13
C PHE A 27 -0.44 -13.90 7.97
N ALA A 28 -0.19 -14.71 6.94
CA ALA A 28 -0.93 -15.94 6.70
C ALA A 28 -0.84 -16.93 7.89
N ALA A 29 0.35 -17.07 8.47
CA ALA A 29 0.56 -17.87 9.68
C ALA A 29 -0.22 -17.31 10.87
N SER A 30 -0.20 -15.99 11.09
CA SER A 30 -0.96 -15.36 12.18
C SER A 30 -2.47 -15.58 12.05
N VAL A 31 -3.01 -15.55 10.83
CA VAL A 31 -4.43 -15.82 10.56
C VAL A 31 -4.74 -17.29 10.83
N TYR A 32 -3.92 -18.21 10.30
CA TYR A 32 -4.11 -19.65 10.46
C TYR A 32 -4.04 -20.10 11.93
N PHE A 33 -2.95 -19.76 12.63
CA PHE A 33 -2.77 -20.12 14.04
C PHE A 33 -3.68 -19.31 14.98
N GLY A 34 -4.00 -18.07 14.62
CA GLY A 34 -4.93 -17.23 15.37
C GLY A 34 -6.36 -17.76 15.32
N ALA A 35 -6.81 -18.26 14.17
CA ALA A 35 -8.12 -18.89 14.05
C ALA A 35 -8.20 -20.20 14.84
N GLN A 36 -7.17 -21.04 14.73
CA GLN A 36 -7.11 -22.32 15.45
C GLN A 36 -7.10 -22.14 16.97
N SER A 37 -6.35 -21.16 17.48
CA SER A 37 -6.30 -20.87 18.93
C SER A 37 -7.57 -20.19 19.45
N GLY A 38 -8.30 -19.47 18.60
CA GLY A 38 -9.61 -18.89 18.92
C GLY A 38 -10.76 -19.90 18.91
N GLY A 39 -10.57 -21.12 18.40
CA GLY A 39 -11.63 -22.14 18.32
C GLY A 39 -12.65 -21.91 17.20
N TYR A 40 -12.31 -21.10 16.19
CA TYR A 40 -13.19 -20.81 15.05
C TYR A 40 -12.58 -21.34 13.75
N ASP A 41 -13.41 -21.94 12.90
CA ASP A 41 -13.04 -22.23 11.52
C ASP A 41 -13.03 -20.94 10.68
N LEU A 42 -12.08 -20.81 9.75
CA LEU A 42 -11.99 -19.63 8.88
C LEU A 42 -13.28 -19.37 8.09
N SER A 43 -14.02 -20.43 7.78
CA SER A 43 -15.32 -20.40 7.08
C SER A 43 -16.47 -19.92 7.95
N SER A 44 -16.41 -20.09 9.28
CA SER A 44 -17.48 -19.64 10.18
C SER A 44 -17.35 -18.16 10.54
N LEU A 45 -16.14 -17.58 10.42
CA LEU A 45 -15.88 -16.16 10.63
C LEU A 45 -16.64 -15.24 9.65
N THR A 46 -17.01 -15.74 8.47
CA THR A 46 -17.82 -14.98 7.52
C THR A 46 -19.25 -14.76 8.01
N ASP A 47 -19.81 -15.71 8.77
CA ASP A 47 -21.21 -15.74 9.19
C ASP A 47 -21.45 -15.21 10.62
N MET A 48 -20.38 -14.95 11.38
CA MET A 48 -20.51 -14.36 12.73
C MET A 48 -21.08 -12.94 12.67
N GLN A 49 -22.17 -12.70 13.42
CA GLN A 49 -22.82 -11.38 13.53
C GLN A 49 -21.96 -10.36 14.28
N ASP A 50 -21.19 -10.78 15.28
CA ASP A 50 -20.27 -9.92 16.02
C ASP A 50 -18.82 -10.33 15.74
N LYS A 51 -18.09 -9.43 15.07
CA LYS A 51 -16.68 -9.62 14.69
C LYS A 51 -15.73 -8.72 15.48
N SER A 52 -16.25 -7.97 16.46
CA SER A 52 -15.48 -6.99 17.24
C SER A 52 -14.30 -7.62 18.02
N ASN A 53 -14.44 -8.89 18.40
CA ASN A 53 -13.41 -9.62 19.16
C ASN A 53 -12.43 -10.42 18.28
N VAL A 54 -12.58 -10.38 16.95
CA VAL A 54 -11.74 -11.16 16.02
C VAL A 54 -10.43 -10.42 15.75
N ASN A 55 -9.40 -10.77 16.50
CA ASN A 55 -8.09 -10.11 16.45
C ASN A 55 -7.05 -10.80 15.52
N ILE A 56 -7.46 -11.83 14.77
CA ILE A 56 -6.55 -12.63 13.93
C ILE A 56 -5.89 -11.83 12.80
N PHE A 57 -6.48 -10.70 12.41
CA PHE A 57 -5.98 -9.83 11.35
C PHE A 57 -5.09 -8.69 11.86
N ASN A 58 -5.03 -8.46 13.17
CA ASN A 58 -4.37 -7.30 13.76
C ASN A 58 -2.88 -7.25 13.40
N LEU A 59 -2.21 -8.40 13.35
CA LEU A 59 -0.80 -8.47 12.98
C LEU A 59 -0.56 -7.94 11.56
N GLY A 60 -1.40 -8.31 10.60
CA GLY A 60 -1.32 -7.77 9.24
C GLY A 60 -1.54 -6.27 9.20
N LEU A 61 -2.52 -5.80 9.98
CA LEU A 61 -2.83 -4.37 10.09
C LEU A 61 -1.66 -3.58 10.71
N TYR A 62 -1.03 -4.12 11.75
CA TYR A 62 0.18 -3.53 12.36
C TYR A 62 1.36 -3.50 11.40
N ILE A 63 1.61 -4.59 10.64
CA ILE A 63 2.67 -4.63 9.63
C ILE A 63 2.47 -3.51 8.60
N VAL A 64 1.25 -3.36 8.06
CA VAL A 64 0.94 -2.32 7.07
C VAL A 64 1.09 -0.92 7.67
N MET A 65 0.61 -0.69 8.89
CA MET A 65 0.75 0.62 9.55
C MET A 65 2.21 0.99 9.79
N ILE A 66 3.02 0.05 10.29
CA ILE A 66 4.45 0.29 10.55
C ILE A 66 5.21 0.54 9.25
N LEU A 67 5.00 -0.32 8.24
CA LEU A 67 5.65 -0.15 6.94
C LEU A 67 5.22 1.13 6.25
N GLY A 68 3.93 1.49 6.32
CA GLY A 68 3.41 2.74 5.80
C GLY A 68 4.06 3.95 6.47
N ALA A 69 4.17 3.94 7.80
CA ALA A 69 4.83 5.02 8.54
C ALA A 69 6.32 5.15 8.18
N ILE A 70 7.05 4.03 8.08
CA ILE A 70 8.45 4.00 7.66
C ILE A 70 8.60 4.52 6.22
N ALA A 71 7.72 4.09 5.31
CA ALA A 71 7.75 4.53 3.92
C ALA A 71 7.54 6.04 3.79
N VAL A 72 6.55 6.61 4.48
CA VAL A 72 6.31 8.06 4.50
C VAL A 72 7.52 8.79 5.09
N PHE A 73 8.07 8.30 6.20
CA PHE A 73 9.25 8.91 6.83
C PHE A 73 10.47 8.92 5.90
N LEU A 74 10.79 7.77 5.29
CA LEU A 74 11.92 7.65 4.36
C LEU A 74 11.70 8.46 3.09
N MET A 75 10.47 8.53 2.58
CA MET A 75 10.12 9.35 1.42
C MET A 75 10.35 10.83 1.70
N LEU A 76 9.83 11.35 2.82
CA LEU A 76 10.04 12.74 3.22
C LEU A 76 11.52 13.02 3.43
N PHE A 77 12.22 12.14 4.16
CA PHE A 77 13.66 12.27 4.37
C PHE A 77 14.44 12.32 3.06
N GLY A 78 14.13 11.42 2.11
CA GLY A 78 14.76 11.40 0.79
C GLY A 78 14.52 12.68 -0.01
N ILE A 79 13.28 13.17 -0.06
CA ILE A 79 12.92 14.42 -0.75
C ILE A 79 13.68 15.61 -0.15
N PHE A 80 13.67 15.76 1.18
CA PHE A 80 14.37 16.87 1.84
C PHE A 80 15.89 16.79 1.67
N TRP A 81 16.46 15.59 1.75
CA TRP A 81 17.89 15.39 1.58
C TRP A 81 18.37 15.68 0.16
N ASP A 82 17.62 15.25 -0.86
CA ASP A 82 17.92 15.53 -2.27
C ASP A 82 17.79 17.02 -2.60
N LEU A 83 16.80 17.71 -2.03
CA LEU A 83 16.62 19.16 -2.15
C LEU A 83 17.84 19.94 -1.63
N ILE A 84 18.34 19.55 -0.46
CA ILE A 84 19.47 20.24 0.20
C ILE A 84 20.79 19.96 -0.53
N LYS A 85 21.04 18.72 -0.94
CA LYS A 85 22.34 18.34 -1.51
C LYS A 85 22.47 18.59 -3.00
N ASN A 86 21.40 18.38 -3.77
CA ASN A 86 21.45 18.38 -5.23
C ASN A 86 20.17 18.97 -5.81
N PHE A 87 19.92 20.26 -5.60
CA PHE A 87 18.72 20.97 -6.08
C PHE A 87 18.38 20.67 -7.56
N LYS A 88 19.42 20.59 -8.42
CA LYS A 88 19.24 20.33 -9.86
C LYS A 88 18.76 18.90 -10.13
N THR A 89 19.27 17.89 -9.43
CA THR A 89 18.88 16.48 -9.61
C THR A 89 17.59 16.17 -8.87
N GLY A 90 17.42 16.71 -7.65
CA GLY A 90 16.22 16.56 -6.83
C GLY A 90 14.96 17.11 -7.49
N SER A 91 15.09 18.07 -8.42
CA SER A 91 13.96 18.59 -9.22
C SER A 91 13.17 17.51 -9.96
N LYS A 92 13.83 16.43 -10.43
CA LYS A 92 13.16 15.31 -11.11
C LYS A 92 12.36 14.45 -10.13
N THR A 93 12.94 14.17 -8.96
CA THR A 93 12.26 13.44 -7.87
C THR A 93 11.02 14.17 -7.40
N ILE A 94 11.12 15.50 -7.24
CA ILE A 94 9.99 16.36 -6.87
C ILE A 94 8.93 16.37 -7.97
N MET A 95 9.33 16.43 -9.24
CA MET A 95 8.37 16.42 -10.35
C MET A 95 7.60 15.08 -10.42
N GLY A 96 8.29 13.95 -10.24
CA GLY A 96 7.65 12.63 -10.18
C GLY A 96 6.69 12.51 -9.00
N PHE A 97 7.10 12.95 -7.81
CA PHE A 97 6.23 12.99 -6.64
C PHE A 97 5.02 13.91 -6.84
N GLY A 98 5.25 15.11 -7.40
CA GLY A 98 4.20 16.07 -7.72
C GLY A 98 3.17 15.49 -8.67
N ALA A 99 3.58 14.72 -9.68
CA ALA A 99 2.66 14.03 -10.58
C ALA A 99 1.75 13.03 -9.84
N ILE A 100 2.29 12.28 -8.88
CA ILE A 100 1.51 11.35 -8.04
C ILE A 100 0.52 12.12 -7.16
N VAL A 101 0.95 13.22 -6.54
CA VAL A 101 0.07 14.06 -5.72
C VAL A 101 -1.08 14.65 -6.56
N VAL A 102 -0.78 15.15 -7.76
CA VAL A 102 -1.81 15.67 -8.68
C VAL A 102 -2.79 14.57 -9.07
N ALA A 103 -2.31 13.37 -9.43
CA ALA A 103 -3.17 12.23 -9.74
C ALA A 103 -4.05 11.85 -8.55
N PHE A 104 -3.50 11.79 -7.33
CA PHE A 104 -4.25 11.52 -6.11
C PHE A 104 -5.34 12.58 -5.87
N VAL A 105 -5.02 13.86 -6.04
CA VAL A 105 -5.98 14.96 -5.87
C VAL A 105 -7.11 14.85 -6.89
N ILE A 106 -6.79 14.56 -8.15
CA ILE A 106 -7.81 14.29 -9.19
C ILE A 106 -8.71 13.13 -8.73
N PHE A 107 -8.12 12.00 -8.33
CA PHE A 107 -8.88 10.85 -7.87
C PHE A 107 -9.72 11.16 -6.62
N TYR A 108 -9.24 11.98 -5.69
CA TYR A 108 -10.00 12.39 -4.51
C TYR A 108 -11.25 13.17 -4.88
N PHE A 109 -11.14 14.12 -5.82
CA PHE A 109 -12.27 14.91 -6.28
C PHE A 109 -13.23 14.11 -7.16
N THR A 110 -12.73 13.14 -7.94
CA THR A 110 -13.59 12.28 -8.78
C THR A 110 -14.18 11.10 -8.03
N SER A 111 -13.60 10.71 -6.88
CA SER A 111 -14.12 9.60 -6.08
C SER A 111 -15.45 9.98 -5.45
N SER A 112 -16.47 9.16 -5.73
CA SER A 112 -17.70 9.15 -4.97
C SER A 112 -17.49 8.41 -3.65
N HIS A 113 -18.25 8.81 -2.63
CA HIS A 113 -18.36 8.00 -1.42
C HIS A 113 -19.07 6.70 -1.79
N ASP A 114 -18.49 5.57 -1.40
CA ASP A 114 -19.03 4.26 -1.71
C ASP A 114 -20.11 3.88 -0.69
N SER A 115 -21.28 4.50 -0.82
CA SER A 115 -22.42 4.35 0.11
C SER A 115 -23.49 3.40 -0.44
N GLY A 116 -23.08 2.31 -1.10
CA GLY A 116 -23.99 1.42 -1.81
C GLY A 116 -23.68 -0.06 -1.66
N GLY A 117 -24.72 -0.87 -1.46
CA GLY A 117 -24.63 -2.32 -1.53
C GLY A 117 -23.95 -2.98 -0.32
N ARG A 118 -23.16 -4.03 -0.58
CA ARG A 118 -22.57 -4.91 0.45
C ARG A 118 -21.55 -4.21 1.35
N PHE A 119 -21.11 -3.02 0.95
CA PHE A 119 -20.07 -2.25 1.64
C PHE A 119 -20.60 -1.08 2.47
N ASP A 120 -21.89 -0.75 2.36
CA ASP A 120 -22.50 0.40 3.04
C ASP A 120 -22.35 0.32 4.57
N ALA A 121 -22.47 -0.89 5.13
CA ALA A 121 -22.24 -1.14 6.55
C ALA A 121 -20.79 -0.84 7.00
N TYR A 122 -19.79 -0.99 6.13
CA TYR A 122 -18.39 -0.70 6.44
C TYR A 122 -18.03 0.77 6.28
N TRP A 123 -18.76 1.49 5.42
CA TRP A 123 -18.58 2.93 5.17
C TRP A 123 -19.45 3.82 6.06
N SER A 124 -20.19 3.21 6.98
CA SER A 124 -21.06 3.87 7.94
C SER A 124 -20.27 4.63 9.01
N THR A 125 -20.88 5.71 9.51
CA THR A 125 -20.31 6.49 10.62
C THR A 125 -20.41 5.75 11.95
N ASP A 126 -21.31 4.76 12.06
CA ASP A 126 -21.48 3.92 13.24
C ASP A 126 -21.47 2.44 12.80
N PRO A 127 -20.54 1.59 13.28
CA PRO A 127 -19.57 1.80 14.37
C PRO A 127 -18.19 2.33 13.93
N PHE A 128 -17.93 2.43 12.64
CA PHE A 128 -16.56 2.60 12.13
C PHE A 128 -16.08 4.05 12.04
N ASN A 129 -16.93 5.04 12.35
CA ASN A 129 -16.62 6.48 12.31
C ASN A 129 -15.99 6.93 10.98
N ILE A 130 -16.34 6.27 9.87
CA ILE A 130 -15.81 6.65 8.57
C ILE A 130 -16.58 7.85 8.05
N THR A 131 -15.89 8.98 7.95
CA THR A 131 -16.45 10.19 7.34
C THR A 131 -16.38 10.11 5.82
N VAL A 132 -17.24 10.88 5.15
CA VAL A 132 -17.23 11.02 3.68
C VAL A 132 -15.84 11.40 3.17
N GLY A 133 -15.15 12.32 3.86
CA GLY A 133 -13.79 12.73 3.49
C GLY A 133 -12.78 11.59 3.63
N LEU A 134 -12.85 10.82 4.70
CA LEU A 134 -11.97 9.66 4.91
C LEU A 134 -12.21 8.57 3.88
N SER A 135 -13.46 8.28 3.54
CA SER A 135 -13.80 7.31 2.49
C SER A 135 -13.24 7.73 1.14
N LYS A 136 -13.44 9.00 0.73
CA LYS A 136 -12.85 9.52 -0.51
C LYS A 136 -11.32 9.47 -0.51
N PHE A 137 -10.69 9.74 0.62
CA PHE A 137 -9.24 9.64 0.76
C PHE A 137 -8.74 8.21 0.53
N ILE A 138 -9.41 7.23 1.15
CA ILE A 138 -9.09 5.80 0.96
C ILE A 138 -9.29 5.39 -0.49
N SER A 139 -10.44 5.72 -1.09
CA SER A 139 -10.75 5.40 -2.50
C SER A 139 -9.74 6.03 -3.46
N ALA A 140 -9.38 7.29 -3.25
CA ALA A 140 -8.37 7.97 -4.06
C ALA A 140 -6.99 7.28 -3.97
N GLY A 141 -6.62 6.85 -2.77
CA GLY A 141 -5.39 6.09 -2.55
C GLY A 141 -5.38 4.77 -3.32
N LEU A 142 -6.48 4.02 -3.24
CA LEU A 142 -6.65 2.76 -3.96
C LEU A 142 -6.62 2.97 -5.48
N TYR A 143 -7.33 3.96 -6.02
CA TYR A 143 -7.30 4.24 -7.46
C TYR A 143 -5.93 4.70 -7.93
N THR A 144 -5.22 5.49 -7.13
CA THR A 144 -3.84 5.90 -7.43
C THR A 144 -2.93 4.67 -7.51
N LEU A 145 -3.01 3.78 -6.53
CA LEU A 145 -2.25 2.52 -6.50
C LEU A 145 -2.54 1.66 -7.74
N MET A 146 -3.82 1.35 -7.99
CA MET A 146 -4.24 0.51 -9.11
C MET A 146 -3.83 1.08 -10.46
N SER A 147 -3.94 2.41 -10.63
CA SER A 147 -3.55 3.08 -11.86
C SER A 147 -2.04 3.02 -12.10
N LEU A 148 -1.23 3.23 -11.05
CA LEU A 148 0.22 3.13 -11.13
C LEU A 148 0.68 1.69 -11.38
N THR A 149 0.05 0.70 -10.75
CA THR A 149 0.31 -0.71 -11.02
C THR A 149 0.01 -1.06 -12.47
N LEU A 150 -1.15 -0.66 -12.99
CA LEU A 150 -1.53 -0.91 -14.38
C LEU A 150 -0.57 -0.21 -15.35
N LEU A 151 -0.24 1.06 -15.10
CA LEU A 151 0.71 1.82 -15.92
C LEU A 151 2.09 1.16 -15.93
N SER A 152 2.56 0.71 -14.77
CA SER A 152 3.86 0.03 -14.64
C SER A 152 3.88 -1.26 -15.44
N PHE A 153 2.82 -2.07 -15.33
CA PHE A 153 2.66 -3.29 -16.11
C PHE A 153 2.67 -3.02 -17.62
N LEU A 154 1.90 -2.02 -18.09
CA LEU A 154 1.87 -1.63 -19.51
C LEU A 154 3.23 -1.13 -20.00
N LEU A 155 3.96 -0.36 -19.19
CA LEU A 155 5.30 0.12 -19.54
C LEU A 155 6.28 -1.04 -19.66
N ILE A 156 6.25 -2.00 -18.74
CA ILE A 156 7.10 -3.21 -18.81
C ILE A 156 6.85 -3.95 -20.13
N LEU A 157 5.58 -4.25 -20.45
CA LEU A 157 5.23 -4.92 -21.70
C LEU A 157 5.71 -4.11 -22.93
N PHE A 158 5.48 -2.80 -22.93
CA PHE A 158 5.92 -1.93 -24.03
C PHE A 158 7.45 -1.98 -24.22
N PHE A 159 8.22 -1.93 -23.14
CA PHE A 159 9.68 -1.97 -23.22
C PHE A 159 10.22 -3.34 -23.60
N GLU A 160 9.62 -4.43 -23.13
CA GLU A 160 9.97 -5.79 -23.57
C GLU A 160 9.71 -5.94 -25.08
N ILE A 161 8.51 -5.58 -25.56
CA ILE A 161 8.17 -5.65 -26.99
C ILE A 161 9.17 -4.83 -27.81
N ARG A 162 9.46 -3.59 -27.40
CA ARG A 162 10.45 -2.75 -28.08
C ARG A 162 11.84 -3.37 -28.11
N SER A 163 12.23 -4.07 -27.03
CA SER A 163 13.52 -4.74 -26.95
C SER A 163 13.60 -5.97 -27.85
N PHE A 164 12.49 -6.65 -28.14
CA PHE A 164 12.47 -7.76 -29.11
C PHE A 164 12.66 -7.28 -30.56
N PHE A 165 12.29 -6.04 -30.87
CA PHE A 165 12.43 -5.44 -32.20
C PHE A 165 13.73 -4.64 -32.40
N LYS A 166 14.62 -4.61 -31.41
CA LYS A 166 15.94 -3.99 -31.49
C LYS A 166 17.02 -5.05 -31.39
#